data_AF-A0A4Q1TLI3-F1
#
_entry.id   AF-A0A4Q1TLI3-F1
#
_cell.length_a   1.000
_cell.length_b   1.000
_cell.length_c   1.000
_cell.angle_alpha   90.00
_cell.angle_beta   90.00
_cell.angle_gamma   90.00
#
_symmetry.space_group_name_H-M   'P 1'
#
loop_
_entity.id
_entity.type
_entity.pdbx_description
1 polymer ?
#
loop_
_entity_poly.entity_id
_entity_poly.type
_entity_poly.pdbx_seq_one_letter_code
_entity_poly.pdbx_strand_id
1 'polypeptide(L)'
;MALPANTPEEIATHFGWSPRKLRALAREIGACSIVGNRMILTDNDVALLLEASRPKPAAIAAPAVGSYAELVKLRASNERRGRKP
;
A
#
# COMPACT_ATOMS: atom_id res chain seq x y z
N MET A 1 5.98 -7.39 -20.36
CA MET A 1 4.87 -8.30 -20.04
C MET A 1 3.60 -7.53 -20.25
N ALA A 2 2.78 -7.89 -21.24
CA ALA A 2 1.45 -7.30 -21.43
C ALA A 2 0.48 -7.99 -20.45
N LEU A 3 -0.30 -7.22 -19.68
CA LEU A 3 -1.32 -7.83 -18.83
C LEU A 3 -2.43 -8.41 -19.73
N PRO A 4 -2.89 -9.65 -19.49
CA PRO A 4 -3.80 -10.34 -20.41
C PRO A 4 -5.24 -9.82 -20.37
N ALA A 5 -5.52 -8.75 -19.62
CA ALA A 5 -6.85 -8.41 -19.19
C ALA A 5 -7.00 -6.91 -18.92
N ASN A 6 -7.94 -6.27 -19.63
CA ASN A 6 -8.24 -4.86 -19.42
C ASN A 6 -9.47 -4.66 -18.55
N THR A 7 -10.09 -5.73 -18.01
CA THR A 7 -11.30 -5.59 -17.20
C THR A 7 -10.99 -5.69 -15.71
N PRO A 8 -11.74 -4.97 -14.85
CA PRO A 8 -11.56 -5.05 -13.40
C PRO A 8 -11.81 -6.44 -12.82
N GLU A 9 -12.59 -7.29 -13.48
CA GLU A 9 -12.96 -8.62 -13.00
C GLU A 9 -11.82 -9.62 -13.17
N GLU A 10 -11.20 -9.59 -14.35
CA GLU A 10 -10.04 -10.42 -14.67
C GLU A 10 -8.82 -10.01 -13.83
N ILE A 11 -8.56 -8.70 -13.71
CA ILE A 11 -7.47 -8.17 -12.86
C ILE A 11 -7.71 -8.55 -11.40
N ALA A 12 -8.95 -8.41 -10.90
CA ALA A 12 -9.29 -8.82 -9.55
C ALA A 12 -9.03 -10.31 -9.32
N THR A 13 -9.33 -11.17 -10.29
CA THR A 13 -9.07 -12.62 -10.22
C THR A 13 -7.57 -12.90 -10.21
N HIS A 14 -6.78 -12.20 -11.03
CA HIS A 14 -5.33 -12.39 -11.11
C HIS A 14 -4.59 -11.97 -9.83
N PHE A 15 -5.00 -10.87 -9.19
CA PHE A 15 -4.36 -10.37 -7.96
C PHE A 15 -5.06 -10.82 -6.66
N GLY A 16 -6.13 -11.61 -6.75
CA GLY A 16 -6.90 -12.07 -5.60
C GLY A 16 -7.65 -10.95 -4.86
N TRP A 17 -8.04 -9.89 -5.56
CA TRP A 17 -8.79 -8.76 -5.00
C TRP A 17 -10.29 -8.93 -5.23
N SER A 18 -11.11 -8.21 -4.46
CA SER A 18 -12.54 -8.14 -4.78
C SER A 18 -12.78 -7.16 -5.94
N PRO A 19 -13.57 -7.52 -6.96
CA PRO A 19 -13.86 -6.65 -8.10
C PRO A 19 -14.50 -5.31 -7.68
N ARG A 20 -15.25 -5.32 -6.57
CA ARG A 20 -15.87 -4.11 -6.01
C ARG A 20 -14.84 -3.15 -5.42
N LYS A 21 -13.88 -3.66 -4.64
CA LYS A 21 -12.79 -2.85 -4.09
C LYS A 21 -11.93 -2.26 -5.20
N LEU A 22 -11.64 -3.07 -6.22
CA LEU A 22 -10.81 -2.65 -7.35
C LEU A 22 -11.47 -1.50 -8.14
N ARG A 23 -12.79 -1.60 -8.41
CA ARG A 23 -13.55 -0.49 -9.04
C ARG A 23 -13.60 0.77 -8.20
N ALA A 24 -13.77 0.66 -6.88
CA ALA A 24 -13.78 1.82 -6.00
C ALA A 24 -12.41 2.52 -5.99
N LEU A 25 -11.35 1.74 -5.80
CA LEU A 25 -9.97 2.23 -5.73
C LEU A 25 -9.52 2.84 -7.07
N ALA A 26 -9.91 2.24 -8.20
CA ALA A 26 -9.66 2.81 -9.52
C ALA A 26 -10.32 4.18 -9.73
N ARG A 27 -11.55 4.34 -9.25
CA ARG A 27 -12.26 5.63 -9.31
C ARG A 27 -11.67 6.68 -8.37
N GLU A 28 -11.23 6.27 -7.19
CA GLU A 28 -10.60 7.18 -6.22
C GLU A 28 -9.29 7.77 -6.74
N ILE A 29 -8.49 6.96 -7.43
CA ILE A 29 -7.19 7.38 -7.99
C ILE A 29 -7.36 8.05 -9.37
N GLY A 30 -8.47 7.78 -10.06
CA GLY A 30 -8.67 8.18 -11.45
C GLY A 30 -7.90 7.31 -12.45
N ALA A 31 -7.41 6.15 -12.02
CA ALA A 31 -6.71 5.16 -12.84
C ALA A 31 -7.72 4.21 -13.50
N CYS A 32 -8.62 4.76 -14.34
CA CYS A 32 -9.52 3.95 -15.16
C CYS A 32 -10.03 4.71 -16.39
N SER A 33 -10.23 3.98 -17.49
CA SER A 33 -10.91 4.48 -18.68
C SER A 33 -12.32 3.92 -18.75
N ILE A 34 -13.32 4.78 -18.85
CA ILE A 34 -14.72 4.37 -19.01
C ILE A 34 -15.08 4.44 -20.49
N VAL A 35 -15.40 3.30 -21.09
CA VAL A 35 -15.88 3.20 -22.48
C VAL A 35 -17.32 2.72 -22.46
N GLY A 36 -18.25 3.66 -22.64
CA GLY A 36 -19.69 3.41 -22.46
C GLY A 36 -20.00 3.03 -21.01
N ASN A 37 -20.54 1.82 -20.81
CA ASN A 37 -20.83 1.29 -19.47
C ASN A 37 -19.74 0.33 -18.94
N ARG A 38 -18.61 0.22 -19.65
CA ARG A 38 -17.52 -0.69 -19.27
C ARG A 38 -16.33 0.09 -18.74
N MET A 39 -15.75 -0.41 -17.66
CA MET A 39 -14.50 0.09 -17.11
C MET A 39 -13.36 -0.73 -17.69
N ILE A 40 -12.39 -0.03 -18.26
CA ILE A 40 -11.18 -0.57 -18.87
C ILE A 40 -9.98 -0.06 -18.08
N LEU A 41 -9.07 -0.96 -17.75
CA LEU A 41 -7.82 -0.67 -17.06
C LEU A 41 -6.68 -0.93 -18.03
N THR A 42 -5.85 0.08 -18.24
CA THR A 42 -4.60 -0.06 -18.99
C THR A 42 -3.49 -0.59 -18.10
N ASP A 43 -2.38 -1.04 -18.69
CA ASP A 43 -1.20 -1.47 -17.92
C ASP A 43 -0.72 -0.38 -16.93
N ASN A 44 -0.79 0.89 -17.34
CA ASN A 44 -0.42 2.03 -16.51
C ASN A 44 -1.39 2.22 -15.34
N ASP A 45 -2.69 2.05 -15.57
CA ASP A 45 -3.70 2.13 -14.51
C ASP A 45 -3.48 1.03 -13.47
N VAL A 46 -3.17 -0.19 -13.92
CA VAL A 46 -2.88 -1.31 -13.02
C VAL A 46 -1.62 -1.04 -12.20
N ALA A 47 -0.58 -0.46 -12.79
CA ALA A 47 0.61 -0.05 -12.05
C ALA A 47 0.25 0.95 -10.94
N LEU A 48 -0.54 1.98 -11.24
CA LEU A 48 -0.99 2.97 -10.24
C LEU A 48 -1.85 2.35 -9.13
N LEU A 49 -2.76 1.44 -9.49
CA LEU A 49 -3.57 0.69 -8.52
C LEU A 49 -2.68 -0.13 -7.57
N LEU A 50 -1.66 -0.79 -8.09
CA LEU A 50 -0.72 -1.57 -7.31
C LEU A 50 0.10 -0.68 -6.38
N GLU A 51 0.63 0.43 -6.89
CA GLU A 51 1.36 1.42 -6.08
C GLU A 51 0.52 1.94 -4.93
N ALA A 52 -0.73 2.33 -5.20
CA ALA A 52 -1.63 2.85 -4.17
C ALA A 52 -2.10 1.79 -3.17
N SER A 53 -2.16 0.53 -3.58
CA SER A 53 -2.50 -0.58 -2.69
C SER A 53 -1.38 -0.97 -1.74
N ARG A 54 -0.16 -0.48 -1.95
CA ARG A 54 0.96 -0.79 -1.06
C ARG A 54 0.61 -0.30 0.34
N PRO A 55 0.73 -1.15 1.37
CA PRO A 55 0.51 -0.72 2.74
C PRO A 55 1.49 0.41 3.01
N LYS A 56 0.97 1.60 3.31
CA LYS A 56 1.80 2.72 3.77
C LYS A 56 2.56 2.20 5.00
N PRO A 57 3.91 2.30 5.04
CA PRO A 57 4.65 1.88 6.21
C PRO A 57 4.03 2.63 7.39
N ALA A 58 3.62 1.89 8.42
CA ALA A 58 3.15 2.50 9.64
C ALA A 58 4.23 3.51 10.04
N ALA A 59 3.88 4.79 10.07
CA ALA A 59 4.78 5.78 10.60
C ALA A 59 4.99 5.35 12.05
N ILE A 60 6.13 4.69 12.31
CA ILE A 60 6.60 4.47 13.66
C ILE A 60 6.72 5.89 14.17
N ALA A 61 5.77 6.30 15.02
CA ALA A 61 5.77 7.63 15.60
C ALA A 61 7.18 7.81 16.16
N ALA A 62 7.96 8.70 15.53
CA ALA A 62 9.30 8.99 16.00
C ALA A 62 9.09 9.38 17.47
N PRO A 63 9.72 8.68 18.43
CA PRO A 63 9.58 9.07 19.81
C PRO A 63 10.02 10.53 19.87
N ALA A 64 9.18 11.38 20.48
CA ALA A 64 9.53 12.78 20.70
C ALA A 64 10.65 12.84 21.73
N VAL A 65 11.88 12.52 21.32
CA VAL A 65 13.05 12.53 22.19
C VAL A 65 13.67 13.90 22.06
N GLY A 66 13.31 14.79 22.99
CA GLY A 66 13.69 16.19 22.95
C GLY A 66 15.17 16.47 23.28
N SER A 67 15.92 15.45 23.74
CA SER A 67 17.35 15.63 24.03
C SER A 67 18.19 14.36 23.85
N TYR A 68 19.47 14.55 23.53
CA TYR A 68 20.46 13.46 23.41
C TYR A 68 20.58 12.63 24.69
N ALA A 69 20.43 13.24 25.86
CA ALA A 69 20.48 12.56 27.15
C ALA A 69 19.36 11.52 27.31
N GLU A 70 18.18 11.79 26.76
CA GLU A 70 17.06 10.84 26.77
C GLU A 70 17.31 9.67 25.82
N LEU A 71 17.92 9.91 24.64
CA LEU A 71 18.31 8.84 23.72
C LEU A 71 19.29 7.86 24.36
N VAL A 72 20.27 8.37 25.13
CA VAL A 72 21.24 7.53 25.87
C VAL A 72 20.54 6.66 26.91
N LYS A 73 19.58 7.21 27.66
CA LYS A 73 18.79 6.44 28.65
C LYS A 73 17.90 5.38 28.01
N LEU A 74 17.32 5.70 26.85
CA LEU A 74 16.42 4.80 26.12
C LEU A 74 17.19 3.61 25.54
N ARG A 75 18.40 3.85 25.01
CA ARG A 75 19.33 2.81 24.57
C ARG A 75 19.72 1.88 25.73
N ALA A 76 20.14 2.44 26.86
CA ALA A 76 20.51 1.64 28.05
C ALA A 76 19.33 0.81 28.59
N SER A 77 18.12 1.35 28.55
CA SER A 77 16.89 0.64 28.95
C SER A 77 16.54 -0.51 28.02
N ASN A 78 16.73 -0.33 26.72
CA ASN A 78 16.48 -1.38 25.72
C ASN A 78 17.51 -2.50 25.78
N GLU A 79 18.78 -2.21 26.06
CA GLU A 79 19.83 -3.22 26.25
C GLU A 79 19.52 -4.13 27.46
N ARG A 80 18.94 -3.58 28.52
CA ARG A 80 18.46 -4.38 29.67
C ARG A 80 17.28 -5.28 29.32
N ARG A 81 16.40 -4.84 28.42
CA ARG A 81 15.23 -5.61 27.97
C ARG A 81 15.57 -6.67 26.92
N GLY A 82 16.65 -6.47 26.15
CA GLY A 82 17.15 -7.41 25.15
C GLY A 82 17.96 -8.58 25.73
N ARG A 83 18.38 -8.50 27.00
CA ARG A 83 19.08 -9.58 27.69
C ARG A 83 18.07 -10.56 28.28
N LYS A 84 17.41 -11.35 27.41
CA LYS A 84 16.82 -12.62 27.86
C LYS A 84 17.96 -13.61 28.16
N PRO A 85 17.90 -14.38 29.26
CA PRO A 85 18.81 -15.50 29.49
C PRO A 85 18.66 -16.58 28.42
#